data_AF-A0A3N6EWY0-F1
#
_entry.id   AF-A0A3N6EWY0-F1
#
_cell.length_a   1.000
_cell.length_b   1.000
_cell.length_c   1.000
_cell.angle_alpha   90.00
_cell.angle_beta   90.00
_cell.angle_gamma   90.00
#
_symmetry.space_group_name_H-M   'P 1'
#
loop_
_entity.id
_entity.type
_entity.pdbx_description
1 polymer ?
#
loop_
_entity_poly.entity_id
_entity_poly.type
_entity_poly.pdbx_seq_one_letter_code
_entity_poly.pdbx_strand_id
1 'polypeptide(L)' 'MNTFNQYPDQEFRARELHERLGMPTDEVSVNITRSRLGRLTRQGFLTQPGRGRYQKRT' A
#
# COMPACT_ATOMS: atom_id res chain seq x y z
N MET A 1 -0.91 6.97 -12.70
CA MET A 1 -1.93 7.23 -11.66
C MET A 1 -1.64 6.28 -10.50
N ASN A 2 -1.57 6.77 -9.25
CA ASN A 2 -1.31 5.92 -8.07
C ASN A 2 -2.62 5.25 -7.62
N THR A 3 -2.64 3.93 -7.38
CA THR A 3 -3.82 3.19 -6.90
C THR A 3 -4.51 3.88 -5.73
N PHE A 4 -3.75 4.39 -4.77
CA PHE A 4 -4.29 5.12 -3.61
C PHE A 4 -4.99 6.44 -3.97
N ASN A 5 -4.62 7.11 -5.07
CA ASN A 5 -5.33 8.31 -5.51
C ASN A 5 -6.62 7.95 -6.28
N GLN A 6 -6.67 6.78 -6.92
CA GLN A 6 -7.88 6.30 -7.60
C GLN A 6 -8.92 5.76 -6.61
N TYR A 7 -8.46 5.22 -5.47
CA TYR A 7 -9.30 4.68 -4.41
C TYR A 7 -8.86 5.24 -3.05
N PRO A 8 -9.14 6.54 -2.77
CA PRO A 8 -8.63 7.19 -1.56
C PRO A 8 -9.18 6.57 -0.28
N ASP A 9 -10.46 6.15 -0.29
CA ASP A 9 -11.13 5.56 0.87
C ASP A 9 -10.87 4.05 1.02
N GLN A 10 -10.19 3.42 0.06
CA GLN A 10 -9.92 1.99 0.11
C GLN A 10 -8.61 1.70 0.88
N GLU A 11 -8.71 0.80 1.84
CA GLU A 11 -7.55 0.20 2.50
C GLU A 11 -6.95 -0.89 1.63
N PHE A 12 -5.62 -0.92 1.51
CA PHE A 12 -4.88 -1.97 0.82
C PHE A 12 -3.83 -2.60 1.73
N ARG A 13 -3.71 -3.92 1.67
CA ARG A 13 -2.50 -4.64 2.04
C ARG A 13 -1.51 -4.64 0.87
N ALA A 14 -0.23 -4.82 1.16
CA ALA A 14 0.81 -4.87 0.12
C ALA A 14 0.55 -5.94 -0.96
N ARG A 15 0.04 -7.12 -0.56
CA ARG A 15 -0.30 -8.20 -1.52
C ARG A 15 -1.49 -7.84 -2.41
N GLU A 16 -2.56 -7.28 -1.82
CA GLU A 16 -3.75 -6.83 -2.56
C GLU A 16 -3.39 -5.74 -3.58
N LEU A 17 -2.44 -4.87 -3.23
CA LEU A 17 -1.90 -3.87 -4.15
C LEU A 17 -1.18 -4.54 -5.34
N HIS A 18 -0.40 -5.60 -5.09
CA HIS A 18 0.29 -6.33 -6.14
C HIS A 18 -0.70 -7.06 -7.06
N GLU A 19 -1.70 -7.74 -6.50
CA GLU A 19 -2.75 -8.43 -7.26
C GLU A 19 -3.49 -7.45 -8.18
N ARG A 20 -3.86 -6.27 -7.66
CA ARG A 20 -4.53 -5.21 -8.44
C ARG A 20 -3.64 -4.63 -9.54
N LEU A 21 -2.34 -4.55 -9.31
CA LEU A 21 -1.37 -3.97 -10.26
C LEU A 21 -0.76 -5.02 -11.20
N GLY A 22 -1.11 -6.30 -11.08
CA GLY A 22 -0.48 -7.38 -11.84
C GLY A 22 1.01 -7.56 -11.51
N MET A 23 1.44 -7.19 -10.30
CA MET A 23 2.83 -7.31 -9.85
C MET A 23 3.10 -8.68 -9.22
N PRO A 24 4.36 -9.16 -9.20
CA PRO A 24 4.72 -10.43 -8.58
C PRO A 24 4.30 -10.51 -7.10
N THR A 25 3.58 -11.56 -6.70
CA THR A 25 3.10 -11.74 -5.31
C THR A 25 4.02 -12.63 -4.47
N ASP A 26 5.25 -12.89 -4.93
CA ASP A 26 6.26 -13.57 -4.12
C ASP A 26 6.60 -12.74 -2.87
N GLU A 27 7.07 -13.43 -1.83
CA GLU A 27 7.25 -12.82 -0.52
C GLU A 27 8.28 -11.69 -0.52
N VAL A 28 9.35 -11.81 -1.32
CA VAL A 28 10.41 -10.80 -1.40
C VAL A 28 9.85 -9.51 -2.00
N SER A 29 9.15 -9.63 -3.14
CA SER A 29 8.49 -8.50 -3.80
C SER A 29 7.49 -7.80 -2.87
N VAL A 30 6.65 -8.56 -2.17
CA VAL A 30 5.64 -8.01 -1.26
C VAL A 30 6.28 -7.33 -0.04
N ASN A 31 7.37 -7.86 0.52
CA ASN A 31 8.06 -7.29 1.68
C ASN A 31 8.78 -5.98 1.35
N ILE A 32 9.32 -5.84 0.14
CA ILE A 32 9.88 -4.57 -0.35
C ILE A 32 8.78 -3.50 -0.40
N THR A 33 7.62 -3.82 -0.99
CA THR A 33 6.48 -2.91 -1.06
C THR A 33 5.97 -2.56 0.33
N ARG A 34 5.84 -3.53 1.25
CA ARG A 34 5.44 -3.29 2.64
C ARG A 34 6.37 -2.27 3.33
N SER A 35 7.68 -2.42 3.16
CA SER A 35 8.67 -1.47 3.70
C SER A 35 8.52 -0.08 3.10
N ARG A 36 8.25 0.02 1.79
CA ARG A 36 7.99 1.30 1.10
C ARG A 36 6.71 1.96 1.59
N LEU A 37 5.62 1.20 1.76
CA LEU A 37 4.34 1.71 2.27
C LEU A 37 4.48 2.21 3.72
N GLY A 38 5.24 1.49 4.56
CA GLY A 38 5.57 1.97 5.91
C GLY A 38 6.32 3.30 5.91
N ARG A 39 7.27 3.49 4.98
CA ARG A 39 7.97 4.78 4.82
C ARG A 39 7.04 5.89 4.36
N LEU A 40 6.15 5.64 3.38
CA LEU A 40 5.17 6.63 2.92
C LEU A 40 4.17 7.03 4.01
N THR A 41 3.84 6.10 4.91
CA THR A 41 3.02 6.38 6.09
C THR A 41 3.76 7.33 7.05
N ARG A 42 5.04 7.05 7.34
CA ARG A 42 5.87 7.94 8.20
C ARG A 42 6.10 9.33 7.61
N GLN A 43 6.11 9.44 6.28
CA GLN A 43 6.18 10.72 5.57
C GLN A 43 4.84 11.45 5.48
N GLY A 44 3.75 10.82 5.94
CA GLY A 44 2.43 11.43 5.95
C GLY A 44 1.69 11.43 4.61
N PHE A 45 2.13 10.65 3.63
CA PHE A 45 1.41 10.48 2.35
C PHE A 45 0.25 9.47 2.46
N LEU A 46 0.42 8.47 3.33
CA LEU A 46 -0.56 7.43 3.62
C LEU A 46 -0.92 7.43 5.11
N THR A 47 -2.10 6.93 5.42
CA THR A 47 -2.49 6.54 6.78
C THR A 47 -2.36 5.02 6.93
N GLN A 48 -2.25 4.57 8.18
CA GLN A 48 -2.25 3.16 8.53
C GLN A 48 -3.41 2.87 9.49
N PRO A 49 -4.64 2.69 8.97
CA PRO A 49 -5.84 2.47 9.80
C PRO A 49 -5.82 1.12 10.54
N GLY A 50 -4.99 0.18 10.09
CA GLY A 50 -4.81 -1.12 10.75
C GLY A 50 -3.45 -1.74 10.48
N ARG A 51 -3.13 -2.82 11.18
CA ARG A 51 -1.85 -3.52 11.00
C ARG A 51 -1.70 -4.01 9.54
N GLY A 52 -0.68 -3.50 8.85
CA GLY A 52 -0.39 -3.87 7.46
C GLY A 52 -1.41 -3.39 6.43
N ARG A 53 -2.27 -2.43 6.80
CA ARG A 53 -3.27 -1.81 5.93
C ARG A 53 -2.90 -0.36 5.70
N TYR A 54 -2.92 0.07 4.45
CA TYR A 54 -2.51 1.40 4.04
C TYR A 54 -3.65 2.05 3.28
N GLN A 55 -3.86 3.35 3.50
CA GLN A 55 -4.91 4.12 2.84
C GLN A 55 -4.35 5.50 2.46
N LYS A 56 -4.94 6.14 1.46
CA LYS A 56 -4.57 7.52 1.13
C LYS A 56 -4.85 8.42 2.33
N ARG A 57 -3.89 9.27 2.68
CA ARG A 57 -4.19 10.39 3.57
C ARG A 57 -4.96 11.44 2.77
N THR A 58 -6.24 11.59 3.08
CA THR A 58 -7.10 12.70 2.65
C THR A 58 -6.89 13.91 3.54
#